data_AF-A0AAJ5TCU5-F1
#
_entry.id   AF-A0AAJ5TCU5-F1
#
_cell.length_a   1.000
_cell.length_b   1.000
_cell.length_c   1.000
_cell.angle_alpha   90.00
_cell.angle_beta   90.00
_cell.angle_gamma   90.00
#
_symmetry.space_group_name_H-M   'P 1'
#
loop_
_entity.id
_entity.type
_entity.pdbx_description
1 polymer ?
#
loop_
_entity_poly.entity_id
_entity_poly.type
_entity_poly.pdbx_seq_one_letter_code
_entity_poly.pdbx_strand_id
1 'polypeptide(L)'
;MIKIKEIFELIGKSEIKYFKISDLFEIKRGRVISKTYIAENPGKFPVYSSATQNNGEIGKISTFDFDGEFITWTTDGAWAGSVFYRNEKFNATNVCGVLKNKTKNNTKFLFYLLKFVFPNYVNRETSNPKLMSNVVSDIQIPVPPIEIQEKIAEILDNFTNLINTLKSENNIRNKQFSYYQKQFLSFLDFNTHTHREREREREQKGLQILYKNIQRTTFDLH
;
A
#
# COMPACT_ATOMS: atom_id res chain seq x y z
N MET A 1 4.20 -28.28 7.43
CA MET A 1 4.17 -27.29 6.32
C MET A 1 4.21 -28.09 5.02
N ILE A 2 3.10 -28.12 4.27
CA ILE A 2 3.06 -28.78 2.96
C ILE A 2 4.02 -28.02 2.03
N LYS A 3 4.94 -28.71 1.38
CA LYS A 3 5.91 -28.07 0.48
C LYS A 3 5.19 -27.67 -0.81
N ILE A 4 5.56 -26.54 -1.43
CA ILE A 4 4.95 -26.06 -2.70
C ILE A 4 4.88 -27.18 -3.77
N LYS A 5 5.89 -28.06 -3.80
CA LYS A 5 5.90 -29.25 -4.68
C LYS A 5 4.70 -30.18 -4.48
N GLU A 6 4.32 -30.43 -3.24
CA GLU A 6 3.18 -31.30 -2.88
C GLU A 6 1.85 -30.70 -3.37
N ILE A 7 1.73 -29.37 -3.41
CA ILE A 7 0.54 -28.70 -3.98
C ILE A 7 0.50 -28.85 -5.50
N PHE A 8 1.63 -28.70 -6.19
CA PHE A 8 1.66 -28.93 -7.64
C PHE A 8 1.32 -30.39 -7.98
N GLU A 9 1.79 -31.35 -7.19
CA GLU A 9 1.41 -32.75 -7.35
C GLU A 9 -0.08 -32.98 -7.08
N LEU A 10 -0.65 -32.35 -6.03
CA LEU A 10 -2.07 -32.42 -5.75
C LEU A 10 -2.91 -31.83 -6.89
N ILE A 11 -2.53 -30.66 -7.40
CA ILE A 11 -3.18 -30.03 -8.57
C ILE A 11 -3.11 -30.96 -9.78
N GLY A 12 -1.94 -31.54 -10.07
CA GLY A 12 -1.74 -32.42 -11.22
C GLY A 12 -2.54 -33.73 -11.17
N LYS A 13 -2.98 -34.15 -9.98
CA LYS A 13 -3.82 -35.35 -9.77
C LYS A 13 -5.30 -35.04 -9.61
N SER A 14 -5.68 -33.76 -9.56
CA SER A 14 -7.05 -33.34 -9.25
C SER A 14 -7.84 -33.00 -10.49
N GLU A 15 -9.14 -33.26 -10.44
CA GLU A 15 -10.08 -32.78 -11.46
C GLU A 15 -10.29 -31.26 -11.28
N ILE A 16 -9.72 -30.47 -12.20
CA ILE A 16 -9.92 -29.02 -12.25
C ILE A 16 -11.18 -28.73 -13.07
N LYS A 17 -12.14 -28.04 -12.47
CA LYS A 17 -13.37 -27.61 -13.15
C LYS A 17 -13.27 -26.16 -13.56
N TYR A 18 -13.88 -25.81 -14.69
CA TYR A 18 -13.94 -24.45 -15.18
C TYR A 18 -15.31 -23.85 -14.92
N PHE A 19 -15.33 -22.64 -14.38
CA PHE A 19 -16.55 -21.90 -14.09
C PHE A 19 -16.47 -20.50 -14.70
N LYS A 20 -17.60 -19.97 -15.17
CA LYS A 20 -17.69 -18.54 -15.42
C LYS A 20 -17.69 -17.79 -14.09
N ILE A 21 -17.19 -16.57 -14.07
CA ILE A 21 -17.31 -15.69 -12.88
C ILE A 21 -18.77 -15.54 -12.45
N SER A 22 -19.71 -15.44 -13.42
CA SER A 22 -21.14 -15.38 -13.15
C SER A 22 -21.70 -16.60 -12.42
N ASP A 23 -21.05 -17.76 -12.52
CA ASP A 23 -21.48 -18.98 -11.84
C ASP A 23 -21.05 -18.95 -10.36
N LEU A 24 -19.92 -18.31 -10.07
CA LEU A 24 -19.29 -18.25 -8.76
C LEU A 24 -19.74 -17.04 -7.92
N PHE A 25 -20.09 -15.94 -8.58
CA PHE A 25 -20.32 -14.64 -7.94
C PHE A 25 -21.66 -14.01 -8.30
N GLU A 26 -22.21 -13.25 -7.36
CA GLU A 26 -23.10 -12.14 -7.66
C GLU A 26 -22.26 -10.91 -8.00
N ILE A 27 -22.47 -10.33 -9.18
CA ILE A 27 -21.68 -9.22 -9.71
C ILE A 27 -22.47 -7.93 -9.56
N LYS A 28 -21.91 -6.97 -8.82
CA LYS A 28 -22.49 -5.65 -8.56
C LYS A 28 -21.50 -4.54 -8.91
N ARG A 29 -21.98 -3.31 -8.93
CA ARG A 29 -21.17 -2.09 -8.89
C ARG A 29 -21.57 -1.24 -7.70
N GLY A 30 -20.65 -0.39 -7.27
CA GLY A 30 -20.97 0.67 -6.34
C GLY A 30 -21.85 1.76 -6.96
N ARG A 31 -22.08 2.83 -6.19
CA ARG A 31 -22.85 4.01 -6.62
C ARG A 31 -21.95 5.22 -6.84
N VAL A 32 -22.47 6.30 -7.41
CA VAL A 32 -21.69 7.53 -7.55
C VAL A 32 -21.45 8.13 -6.16
N ILE A 33 -20.18 8.34 -5.80
CA ILE A 33 -19.77 8.98 -4.54
C ILE A 33 -18.65 9.97 -4.88
N SER A 34 -18.93 11.28 -4.74
CA SER A 34 -17.98 12.34 -5.05
C SER A 34 -17.05 12.64 -3.86
N LYS A 35 -15.91 13.29 -4.11
CA LYS A 35 -15.03 13.77 -3.03
C LYS A 35 -15.73 14.75 -2.09
N THR A 36 -16.58 15.61 -2.63
CA THR A 36 -17.40 16.56 -1.86
C THR A 36 -18.34 15.80 -0.92
N TYR A 37 -19.06 14.79 -1.43
CA TYR A 37 -19.95 13.97 -0.60
C TYR A 37 -19.20 13.29 0.55
N ILE A 38 -17.99 12.77 0.30
CA ILE A 38 -17.16 12.16 1.34
C ILE A 38 -16.78 13.18 2.41
N ALA A 39 -16.40 14.40 2.01
CA ALA A 39 -16.03 15.47 2.94
C ALA A 39 -17.21 15.94 3.80
N GLU A 40 -18.41 15.98 3.23
CA GLU A 40 -19.66 16.41 3.90
C GLU A 40 -20.27 15.32 4.80
N ASN A 41 -19.91 14.05 4.60
CA ASN A 41 -20.50 12.91 5.32
C ASN A 41 -19.43 12.07 6.03
N PRO A 42 -18.55 12.66 6.86
CA PRO A 42 -17.44 11.93 7.46
C PRO A 42 -17.93 10.78 8.33
N GLY A 43 -17.17 9.68 8.33
CA GLY A 43 -17.45 8.55 9.20
C GLY A 43 -16.35 7.52 9.18
N LYS A 44 -16.71 6.28 9.55
CA LYS A 44 -15.74 5.20 9.78
C LYS A 44 -15.66 4.17 8.66
N PHE A 45 -16.66 4.13 7.76
CA PHE A 45 -16.72 3.09 6.74
C PHE A 45 -15.99 3.53 5.46
N PRO A 46 -15.03 2.75 4.97
CA PRO A 46 -14.24 3.11 3.79
C PRO A 46 -15.09 3.22 2.53
N VAL A 47 -14.67 4.12 1.65
CA VAL A 47 -15.15 4.25 0.28
C VAL A 47 -14.03 3.83 -0.66
N TYR A 48 -14.25 2.77 -1.43
CA TYR A 48 -13.31 2.26 -2.42
C TYR A 48 -13.67 2.72 -3.83
N SER A 49 -12.66 3.03 -4.64
CA SER A 49 -12.83 3.43 -6.04
C SER A 49 -11.88 2.67 -6.97
N SER A 50 -11.69 3.15 -8.21
CA SER A 50 -10.66 2.65 -9.13
C SER A 50 -9.23 3.10 -8.78
N ALA A 51 -9.05 3.74 -7.63
CA ALA A 51 -7.73 4.05 -7.08
C ALA A 51 -6.97 2.76 -6.73
N THR A 52 -5.63 2.82 -6.82
CA THR A 52 -4.75 1.70 -6.43
C THR A 52 -3.79 2.05 -5.30
N GLN A 53 -3.65 3.33 -4.98
CA GLN A 53 -3.00 3.76 -3.75
C GLN A 53 -3.92 3.52 -2.56
N ASN A 54 -3.34 3.33 -1.37
CA ASN A 54 -4.07 3.08 -0.13
C ASN A 54 -5.10 1.93 -0.24
N ASN A 55 -4.74 0.85 -0.94
CA ASN A 55 -5.64 -0.27 -1.26
C ASN A 55 -6.98 0.17 -1.89
N GLY A 56 -6.97 1.26 -2.66
CA GLY A 56 -8.13 1.82 -3.34
C GLY A 56 -9.09 2.64 -2.49
N GLU A 57 -8.77 2.88 -1.21
CA GLU A 57 -9.57 3.74 -0.33
C GLU A 57 -9.38 5.22 -0.70
N ILE A 58 -10.48 5.93 -0.93
CA ILE A 58 -10.49 7.36 -1.26
C ILE A 58 -11.06 8.26 -0.14
N GLY A 59 -11.48 7.66 0.97
CA GLY A 59 -12.03 8.34 2.15
C GLY A 59 -12.99 7.44 2.92
N LYS A 60 -13.67 8.00 3.92
CA LYS A 60 -14.59 7.27 4.79
C LYS A 60 -15.88 8.05 5.05
N ILE A 61 -17.00 7.36 5.09
CA ILE A 61 -18.33 7.93 5.35
C ILE A 61 -19.09 7.22 6.47
N SER A 62 -20.20 7.81 6.91
CA SER A 62 -21.01 7.33 8.05
C SER A 62 -21.91 6.13 7.72
N THR A 63 -22.22 5.89 6.45
CA THR A 63 -23.07 4.78 5.96
C THR A 63 -22.24 3.69 5.27
N PHE A 64 -22.84 2.55 4.99
CA PHE A 64 -22.23 1.47 4.20
C PHE A 64 -23.25 0.85 3.24
N ASP A 65 -22.78 0.41 2.09
CA ASP A 65 -23.59 -0.25 1.06
C ASP A 65 -23.38 -1.78 1.10
N PHE A 66 -22.23 -2.23 1.60
CA PHE A 66 -21.81 -3.64 1.63
C PHE A 66 -21.33 -4.04 3.03
N ASP A 67 -21.67 -5.26 3.45
CA ASP A 67 -21.29 -5.84 4.74
C ASP A 67 -20.96 -7.33 4.58
N GLY A 68 -19.75 -7.72 4.97
CA GLY A 68 -19.23 -9.09 4.89
C GLY A 68 -18.03 -9.25 3.96
N GLU A 69 -17.89 -10.45 3.40
CA GLU A 69 -16.75 -10.85 2.59
C GLU A 69 -17.02 -10.66 1.09
N PHE A 70 -16.16 -9.88 0.42
CA PHE A 70 -16.29 -9.54 -0.98
C PHE A 70 -14.91 -9.46 -1.66
N ILE A 71 -14.95 -9.53 -2.99
CA ILE A 71 -13.82 -9.15 -3.84
C ILE A 71 -14.23 -7.90 -4.61
N THR A 72 -13.34 -6.92 -4.69
CA THR A 72 -13.56 -5.70 -5.48
C THR A 72 -12.55 -5.60 -6.59
N TRP A 73 -12.92 -5.00 -7.72
CA TRP A 73 -11.96 -4.71 -8.79
C TRP A 73 -12.14 -3.31 -9.39
N THR A 74 -11.07 -2.76 -9.95
CA THR A 74 -11.08 -1.48 -10.65
C THR A 74 -11.59 -1.67 -12.08
N THR A 75 -12.69 -0.99 -12.43
CA THR A 75 -13.33 -1.17 -13.75
C THR A 75 -12.73 -0.27 -14.83
N ASP A 76 -12.09 0.83 -14.44
CA ASP A 76 -11.51 1.84 -15.33
C ASP A 76 -10.15 2.36 -14.82
N GLY A 77 -9.48 3.14 -15.66
CA GLY A 77 -8.21 3.79 -15.34
C GLY A 77 -6.98 3.00 -15.80
N ALA A 78 -5.82 3.64 -15.70
CA ALA A 78 -4.52 3.00 -16.02
C ALA A 78 -4.28 1.66 -15.30
N TRP A 79 -4.94 1.50 -14.15
CA TRP A 79 -4.85 0.32 -13.29
C TRP A 79 -6.11 -0.56 -13.32
N ALA A 80 -6.96 -0.44 -14.33
CA ALA A 80 -8.10 -1.34 -14.53
C ALA A 80 -7.68 -2.82 -14.39
N GLY A 81 -8.55 -3.63 -13.79
CA GLY A 81 -8.29 -5.04 -13.50
C GLY A 81 -7.52 -5.30 -12.20
N SER A 82 -7.23 -4.27 -11.40
CA SER A 82 -6.65 -4.46 -10.06
C SER A 82 -7.71 -5.04 -9.12
N VAL A 83 -7.35 -6.06 -8.34
CA VAL A 83 -8.27 -6.84 -7.50
C VAL A 83 -7.91 -6.69 -6.03
N PHE A 84 -8.92 -6.52 -5.16
CA PHE A 84 -8.76 -6.37 -3.71
C PHE A 84 -9.75 -7.25 -2.95
N TYR A 85 -9.28 -7.87 -1.88
CA TYR A 85 -10.10 -8.60 -0.91
C TYR A 85 -10.66 -7.63 0.13
N ARG A 86 -11.95 -7.76 0.48
CA ARG A 86 -12.66 -6.96 1.48
C ARG A 86 -13.39 -7.88 2.45
N ASN A 87 -13.25 -7.62 3.74
CA ASN A 87 -14.00 -8.33 4.78
C ASN A 87 -14.37 -7.37 5.91
N GLU A 88 -15.16 -6.36 5.57
CA GLU A 88 -15.61 -5.29 6.46
C GLU A 88 -16.87 -4.62 5.90
N LYS A 89 -17.39 -3.63 6.62
CA LYS A 89 -18.45 -2.74 6.10
C LYS A 89 -17.83 -1.65 5.25
N PHE A 90 -18.29 -1.48 4.01
CA PHE A 90 -17.71 -0.50 3.09
C PHE A 90 -18.72 0.06 2.08
N ASN A 91 -18.28 1.05 1.33
CA ASN A 91 -18.94 1.56 0.13
C ASN A 91 -17.98 1.42 -1.06
N ALA A 92 -18.55 1.32 -2.25
CA ALA A 92 -17.80 1.30 -3.49
C ALA A 92 -18.35 2.40 -4.41
N THR A 93 -17.47 3.02 -5.20
CA THR A 93 -17.92 3.93 -6.26
C THR A 93 -18.44 3.14 -7.46
N ASN A 94 -19.12 3.82 -8.39
CA ASN A 94 -19.62 3.24 -9.64
C ASN A 94 -18.52 2.74 -10.59
N VAL A 95 -17.26 3.12 -10.33
CA VAL A 95 -16.09 2.64 -11.09
C VAL A 95 -15.36 1.48 -10.39
N CYS A 96 -15.95 0.97 -9.31
CA CYS A 96 -15.51 -0.22 -8.60
C CYS A 96 -16.55 -1.33 -8.78
N GLY A 97 -16.08 -2.47 -9.29
CA GLY A 97 -16.88 -3.67 -9.36
C GLY A 97 -16.81 -4.44 -8.05
N VAL A 98 -17.90 -5.09 -7.67
CA VAL A 98 -18.05 -5.85 -6.41
C VAL A 98 -18.52 -7.26 -6.73
N LEU A 99 -17.82 -8.27 -6.22
CA LEU A 99 -18.12 -9.68 -6.36
C LEU A 99 -18.45 -10.26 -4.99
N LYS A 100 -19.67 -10.77 -4.84
CA LYS A 100 -20.08 -11.55 -3.66
C LYS A 100 -20.05 -13.03 -4.02
N ASN A 101 -19.21 -13.81 -3.33
CA ASN A 101 -19.16 -15.24 -3.56
C ASN A 101 -20.51 -15.86 -3.17
N LYS A 102 -21.11 -16.62 -4.08
CA LYS A 102 -22.41 -17.30 -3.87
C LYS A 102 -22.28 -18.83 -3.81
N THR A 103 -21.05 -19.33 -3.73
CA THR A 103 -20.74 -20.75 -3.74
C THR A 103 -19.94 -21.16 -2.49
N LYS A 104 -19.67 -22.45 -2.35
CA LYS A 104 -18.81 -22.99 -1.28
C LYS A 104 -17.30 -22.84 -1.56
N ASN A 105 -16.93 -22.28 -2.71
CA ASN A 105 -15.52 -22.08 -3.06
C ASN A 105 -14.86 -21.07 -2.11
N ASN A 106 -13.56 -21.21 -1.87
CA ASN A 106 -12.83 -20.36 -0.95
C ASN A 106 -12.62 -18.96 -1.54
N THR A 107 -13.21 -17.93 -0.93
CA THR A 107 -13.16 -16.55 -1.44
C THR A 107 -11.74 -16.00 -1.54
N LYS A 108 -10.84 -16.33 -0.60
CA LYS A 108 -9.44 -15.89 -0.65
C LYS A 108 -8.67 -16.52 -1.80
N PHE A 109 -8.84 -17.82 -2.02
CA PHE A 109 -8.29 -18.49 -3.20
C PHE A 109 -8.76 -17.81 -4.49
N LEU A 110 -10.08 -17.57 -4.60
CA LEU A 110 -10.63 -16.90 -5.77
C LEU A 110 -10.04 -15.48 -5.91
N PHE A 111 -9.95 -14.70 -4.83
CA PHE A 111 -9.28 -13.40 -4.83
C PHE A 111 -7.87 -13.47 -5.42
N TYR A 112 -7.04 -14.40 -4.93
CA TYR A 112 -5.69 -14.56 -5.42
C TYR A 112 -5.66 -14.96 -6.90
N LEU A 113 -6.51 -15.90 -7.31
CA LEU A 113 -6.63 -16.32 -8.71
C LEU A 113 -7.04 -15.15 -9.61
N LEU A 114 -8.06 -14.38 -9.23
CA LEU A 114 -8.54 -13.24 -10.01
C LEU A 114 -7.49 -12.15 -10.16
N LYS A 115 -6.60 -11.97 -9.17
CA LYS A 115 -5.48 -11.04 -9.25
C LYS A 115 -4.51 -11.36 -10.40
N PHE A 116 -4.38 -12.64 -10.77
CA PHE A 116 -3.60 -13.07 -11.93
C PHE A 116 -4.41 -13.08 -13.23
N VAL A 117 -5.70 -13.39 -13.16
CA VAL A 117 -6.56 -13.54 -14.34
C VAL A 117 -6.98 -12.19 -14.91
N PHE A 118 -7.50 -11.28 -14.08
CA PHE A 118 -8.15 -10.04 -14.53
C PHE A 118 -7.27 -9.13 -15.40
N PRO A 119 -5.97 -8.93 -15.12
CA PRO A 119 -5.11 -8.10 -15.97
C PRO A 119 -5.09 -8.50 -17.44
N ASN A 120 -5.33 -9.78 -17.77
CA ASN A 120 -5.33 -10.32 -19.14
C ASN A 120 -6.61 -9.98 -19.91
N TYR A 121 -7.67 -9.54 -19.24
CA TYR A 121 -8.97 -9.21 -19.85
C TYR A 121 -9.22 -7.71 -19.90
N VAL A 122 -8.24 -6.89 -19.48
CA VAL A 122 -8.35 -5.43 -19.54
C VAL A 122 -8.24 -5.00 -20.99
N ASN A 123 -9.27 -4.30 -21.49
CA ASN A 123 -9.16 -3.60 -22.77
C ASN A 123 -8.21 -2.41 -22.59
N ARG A 124 -7.06 -2.46 -23.26
CA ARG A 124 -6.01 -1.42 -23.23
C ARG A 124 -5.88 -0.66 -24.55
N GLU A 125 -6.75 -0.92 -25.52
CA GLU A 125 -6.71 -0.27 -26.84
C GLU A 125 -7.21 1.18 -26.78
N THR A 126 -7.99 1.52 -25.76
CA THR A 126 -8.47 2.88 -25.51
C THR A 126 -7.54 3.64 -24.57
N SER A 127 -7.50 4.98 -24.68
CA SER A 127 -6.72 5.86 -23.81
C SER A 127 -7.03 5.72 -22.31
N ASN A 128 -8.19 5.16 -21.96
CA ASN A 128 -8.56 4.83 -20.59
C ASN A 128 -8.88 3.33 -20.49
N PRO A 129 -7.96 2.46 -20.02
CA PRO A 129 -8.17 1.03 -19.94
C PRO A 129 -9.41 0.64 -19.12
N LYS A 130 -10.07 -0.47 -19.50
CA LYS A 130 -11.32 -0.90 -18.86
C LYS A 130 -11.43 -2.41 -18.69
N LEU A 131 -12.06 -2.81 -17.59
CA LEU A 131 -12.54 -4.16 -17.33
C LEU A 131 -13.99 -4.09 -16.83
N MET A 132 -14.93 -4.11 -17.78
CA MET A 132 -16.36 -3.94 -17.53
C MET A 132 -17.00 -5.21 -16.98
N SER A 133 -18.10 -5.06 -16.23
CA SER A 133 -18.79 -6.18 -15.55
C SER A 133 -19.28 -7.28 -16.50
N ASN A 134 -19.69 -6.94 -17.73
CA ASN A 134 -20.10 -7.92 -18.74
C ASN A 134 -18.92 -8.79 -19.19
N VAL A 135 -17.74 -8.20 -19.38
CA VAL A 135 -16.51 -8.95 -19.69
C VAL A 135 -16.18 -9.86 -18.52
N VAL A 136 -16.14 -9.31 -17.30
CA VAL A 136 -15.87 -10.08 -16.08
C VAL A 136 -16.81 -11.28 -15.94
N SER A 137 -18.11 -11.09 -16.17
CA SER A 137 -19.13 -12.12 -16.07
C SER A 137 -18.81 -13.38 -16.87
N ASP A 138 -18.27 -13.22 -18.08
CA ASP A 138 -18.02 -14.31 -19.02
C ASP A 138 -16.63 -14.96 -18.90
N ILE A 139 -15.73 -14.40 -18.08
CA ILE A 139 -14.39 -14.98 -17.86
C ILE A 139 -14.53 -16.38 -17.27
N GLN A 140 -13.88 -17.36 -17.88
CA GLN A 140 -13.76 -18.71 -17.33
C GLN A 140 -12.47 -18.84 -16.52
N ILE A 141 -12.59 -19.43 -15.33
CA ILE A 141 -11.45 -19.67 -14.43
C ILE A 141 -11.37 -21.13 -13.97
N PRO A 142 -10.15 -21.67 -13.78
CA PRO A 142 -9.95 -23.00 -13.22
C PRO A 142 -10.15 -22.99 -11.71
N VAL A 143 -10.97 -23.90 -11.21
CA VAL A 143 -11.27 -24.06 -9.78
C VAL A 143 -11.00 -25.51 -9.38
N PRO A 144 -9.95 -25.77 -8.57
CA PRO A 144 -9.65 -27.11 -8.06
C PRO A 144 -10.61 -27.48 -6.92
N PRO A 145 -10.57 -28.73 -6.40
CA PRO A 145 -11.29 -29.12 -5.18
C PRO A 145 -11.02 -28.19 -3.99
N ILE A 146 -12.01 -28.06 -3.10
CA ILE A 146 -12.01 -27.08 -2.00
C ILE A 146 -10.80 -27.21 -1.07
N GLU A 147 -10.36 -28.44 -0.79
CA GLU A 147 -9.22 -28.72 0.08
C GLU A 147 -7.90 -28.18 -0.49
N ILE A 148 -7.80 -28.12 -1.82
CA ILE A 148 -6.63 -27.53 -2.51
C ILE A 148 -6.74 -26.01 -2.51
N GLN A 149 -7.95 -25.47 -2.73
CA GLN A 149 -8.18 -24.03 -2.64
C GLN A 149 -7.76 -23.48 -1.28
N GLU A 150 -8.16 -24.15 -0.18
CA GLU A 150 -7.81 -23.78 1.20
C GLU A 150 -6.30 -23.78 1.43
N LYS A 151 -5.60 -24.84 1.02
CA LYS A 151 -4.13 -24.93 1.13
C LYS A 151 -3.42 -23.82 0.35
N ILE A 152 -3.89 -23.51 -0.86
CA ILE A 152 -3.32 -22.43 -1.67
C ILE A 152 -3.56 -21.08 -0.99
N ALA A 153 -4.79 -20.83 -0.51
CA ALA A 153 -5.14 -19.59 0.17
C ALA A 153 -4.29 -19.39 1.43
N GLU A 154 -4.10 -20.43 2.25
CA GLU A 154 -3.26 -20.37 3.45
C GLU A 154 -1.81 -19.98 3.13
N ILE A 155 -1.21 -20.59 2.12
CA ILE A 155 0.17 -20.28 1.72
C ILE A 155 0.29 -18.85 1.21
N LEU A 156 -0.63 -18.42 0.36
CA LEU A 156 -0.61 -17.07 -0.20
C LEU A 156 -0.87 -16.00 0.87
N ASP A 157 -1.75 -16.27 1.83
CA ASP A 157 -1.95 -15.42 3.01
C ASP A 157 -0.66 -15.29 3.82
N ASN A 158 0.01 -16.42 4.11
CA ASN A 158 1.26 -16.43 4.87
C ASN A 158 2.36 -15.60 4.18
N PHE A 159 2.53 -15.76 2.86
CA PHE A 159 3.48 -14.92 2.10
C PHE A 159 3.06 -13.46 2.04
N THR A 160 1.77 -13.17 1.88
CA THR A 160 1.25 -11.80 1.85
C THR A 160 1.51 -11.10 3.18
N ASN A 161 1.25 -11.79 4.30
CA ASN A 161 1.51 -11.29 5.65
C ASN A 161 3.00 -11.04 5.87
N LEU A 162 3.85 -12.00 5.49
CA LEU A 162 5.31 -11.85 5.59
C LEU A 162 5.82 -10.63 4.80
N ILE A 163 5.36 -10.45 3.55
CA ILE A 163 5.73 -9.29 2.72
C ILE A 163 5.28 -7.98 3.37
N ASN A 164 4.07 -7.95 3.95
CA ASN A 164 3.55 -6.75 4.60
C ASN A 164 4.35 -6.40 5.87
N THR A 165 4.69 -7.39 6.69
CA THR A 165 5.56 -7.22 7.86
C THR A 165 6.94 -6.70 7.46
N LEU A 166 7.56 -7.28 6.43
CA LEU A 166 8.88 -6.81 5.96
C LEU A 166 8.82 -5.37 5.42
N LYS A 167 7.74 -5.00 4.71
CA LYS A 167 7.54 -3.62 4.25
C LYS A 167 7.38 -2.63 5.40
N SER A 168 6.63 -3.00 6.44
CA SER A 168 6.43 -2.13 7.61
C SER A 168 7.73 -1.95 8.40
N GLU A 169 8.48 -3.03 8.63
CA GLU A 169 9.79 -3.00 9.26
C GLU A 169 10.78 -2.13 8.48
N ASN A 170 10.85 -2.29 7.16
CA ASN A 170 11.73 -1.48 6.30
C ASN A 170 11.39 0.01 6.41
N ASN A 171 10.11 0.38 6.38
CA ASN A 171 9.67 1.76 6.58
C ASN A 171 10.10 2.32 7.94
N ILE A 172 9.92 1.55 9.02
CA ILE A 172 10.36 1.94 10.37
C ILE A 172 11.89 2.15 10.39
N ARG A 173 12.65 1.24 9.79
CA ARG A 173 14.11 1.31 9.74
C ARG A 173 14.62 2.53 8.97
N ASN A 174 13.97 2.87 7.86
CA ASN A 174 14.30 4.08 7.09
C ASN A 174 14.02 5.37 7.88
N LYS A 175 12.94 5.40 8.65
CA LYS A 175 12.65 6.52 9.56
C LYS A 175 13.71 6.63 10.66
N GLN A 176 14.11 5.52 11.27
CA GLN A 176 15.19 5.49 12.25
C GLN A 176 16.52 5.97 11.66
N PHE A 177 16.89 5.47 10.48
CA PHE A 177 18.10 5.90 9.77
C PHE A 177 18.07 7.42 9.51
N SER A 178 16.96 7.94 8.99
CA SER A 178 16.79 9.38 8.74
C SER A 178 16.89 10.22 10.02
N TYR A 179 16.37 9.71 11.14
CA TYR A 179 16.47 10.36 12.44
C TYR A 179 17.94 10.41 12.92
N TYR A 180 18.64 9.28 12.91
CA TYR A 180 20.05 9.23 13.33
C TYR A 180 20.96 10.05 12.42
N GLN A 181 20.69 10.08 11.11
CA GLN A 181 21.41 10.93 10.17
C GLN A 181 21.26 12.41 10.55
N LYS A 182 20.04 12.87 10.86
CA LYS A 182 19.81 14.26 11.32
C LYS A 182 20.53 14.56 12.63
N GLN A 183 20.50 13.64 13.59
CA GLN A 183 21.22 13.80 14.86
C GLN A 183 22.74 13.88 14.65
N PHE A 184 23.29 13.01 13.80
CA PHE A 184 24.71 13.00 13.48
C PHE A 184 25.14 14.30 12.77
N LEU A 185 24.36 14.78 11.79
CA LEU A 185 24.63 16.06 11.12
C LEU A 185 24.56 17.24 12.10
N SER A 186 23.54 17.28 12.97
CA SER A 186 23.43 18.31 14.01
C SER A 186 24.61 18.27 14.98
N PHE A 187 25.11 17.09 15.32
CA PHE A 187 26.30 16.93 16.15
C PHE A 187 27.56 17.46 15.45
N LEU A 188 27.74 17.16 14.16
CA LEU A 188 28.84 17.71 13.37
C LEU A 188 28.76 19.24 13.31
N ASP A 189 27.60 19.79 12.97
CA ASP A 189 27.38 21.24 12.87
C ASP A 189 27.68 21.95 14.20
N PHE A 190 27.16 21.42 15.31
CA PHE A 190 27.45 21.94 16.65
C PHE A 190 28.94 21.95 16.96
N ASN A 191 29.65 20.85 16.66
CA ASN A 191 31.09 20.79 16.88
C ASN A 191 31.86 21.77 15.98
N THR A 192 31.46 21.94 14.70
CA THR A 192 32.11 22.93 13.83
C THR A 192 31.91 24.37 14.31
N HIS A 193 30.71 24.72 14.78
CA HIS A 193 30.42 26.05 15.33
C HIS A 193 31.20 26.31 16.61
N THR A 194 31.18 25.38 17.56
CA THR A 194 31.93 25.53 18.82
C THR A 194 33.44 25.59 18.63
N HIS A 195 33.99 24.91 17.61
CA HIS A 195 35.41 25.06 17.26
C HIS A 195 35.72 26.46 16.69
N ARG A 196 34.89 26.97 15.76
CA ARG A 196 35.05 28.31 15.17
C ARG A 196 34.91 29.42 16.21
N GLU A 197 33.97 29.29 17.15
CA GLU A 197 33.80 30.27 18.25
C GLU A 197 35.01 30.30 19.17
N ARG A 198 35.53 29.12 19.57
CA ARG A 198 36.74 29.02 20.40
C ARG A 198 37.97 29.60 19.71
N GLU A 199 38.11 29.48 18.39
CA GLU A 199 39.18 30.13 17.63
C GLU A 199 39.05 31.65 17.63
N ARG A 200 37.86 32.19 17.34
CA ARG A 200 37.60 33.65 17.38
C ARG A 200 37.88 34.27 18.75
N GLU A 201 37.47 33.61 19.83
CA GLU A 201 37.75 34.08 21.19
C GLU A 201 39.25 34.14 21.50
N ARG A 202 40.05 33.19 20.99
CA ARG A 202 41.50 33.17 21.16
C ARG A 202 42.17 34.31 20.39
N GLU A 203 41.77 34.54 19.14
CA GLU A 203 42.28 35.65 18.32
C GLU A 203 41.98 37.00 18.97
N GLN A 204 40.76 37.20 19.45
CA GLN A 204 40.34 38.45 20.07
C GLN A 204 41.09 38.74 21.38
N LYS A 205 41.33 37.72 22.21
CA LYS A 205 42.18 37.83 23.41
C LYS A 205 43.63 38.15 23.05
N GLY A 206 44.18 37.53 22.01
CA GLY A 206 45.53 37.81 21.51
C GLY A 206 45.68 39.28 21.08
N LEU A 207 44.71 39.81 20.32
CA LEU A 207 44.68 41.21 19.90
C LEU A 207 44.58 42.18 21.08
N GLN A 208 43.75 41.87 22.09
CA GLN A 208 43.67 42.70 23.31
C GLN A 208 44.98 42.73 24.09
N ILE A 209 45.67 41.59 24.21
CA ILE A 209 46.99 41.53 24.85
C ILE A 209 48.01 42.35 24.07
N LEU A 210 48.04 42.22 22.74
CA LEU A 210 48.93 42.99 21.88
C LEU A 210 48.69 44.50 22.03
N TYR A 211 47.43 44.93 22.01
CA TYR A 211 47.03 46.32 22.20
C TYR A 211 47.48 46.87 23.57
N LYS A 212 47.27 46.11 24.64
CA LYS A 212 47.69 46.49 25.99
C LYS A 212 49.22 46.58 26.13
N ASN A 213 49.95 45.71 25.43
CA ASN A 213 51.41 45.75 25.42
C ASN A 213 51.95 46.95 24.63
N ILE A 214 51.35 47.28 23.48
CA ILE A 214 51.68 48.48 22.70
C ILE A 214 51.44 49.75 23.53
N GLN A 215 50.31 49.84 24.23
CA GLN A 215 50.02 51.00 25.10
C GLN A 215 51.02 51.16 26.24
N ARG A 216 51.54 50.05 26.80
CA ARG A 216 52.59 50.08 27.84
C ARG A 216 53.94 50.54 27.29
N THR A 217 54.38 50.01 26.15
CA THR A 217 55.66 50.41 25.54
C THR A 217 55.65 51.84 25.01
N THR A 218 54.50 52.42 24.66
CA THR A 218 54.39 53.84 24.31
C THR A 218 54.41 54.79 25.51
N PHE A 219 54.15 54.30 26.73
CA PHE A 219 54.19 55.10 27.97
C PHE A 219 55.59 55.14 28.61
N ASP A 220 56.46 54.18 28.31
CA ASP A 220 57.85 54.13 28.79
C ASP A 220 58.86 54.92 27.90
N LEU A 221 58.35 55.69 26.91
CA LEU A 221 59.14 56.51 25.97
C LEU A 221 58.98 58.04 26.20
N HIS A 222 58.45 58.45 27.36
CA HIS A 222 58.40 59.82 27.85
C HIS A 222 58.92 59.88 29.29
#